data_AF-A0A6J1BV84-F1
#
_entry.id   AF-A0A6J1BV84-F1
#
_cell.length_a   1.000
_cell.length_b   1.000
_cell.length_c   1.000
_cell.angle_alpha   90.00
_cell.angle_beta   90.00
_cell.angle_gamma   90.00
#
_symmetry.space_group_name_H-M   'P 1'
#
loop_
_entity.id
_entity.type
_entity.pdbx_description
1 polymer ?
#
loop_
_entity_poly.entity_id
_entity_poly.type
_entity_poly.pdbx_seq_one_letter_code
_entity_poly.pdbx_strand_id
1 'polypeptide(L)'
;MATLESRLQEAAMEGSVEKLLELLQQEPLLLDRVFDGTVDPPLHVAALLGHTDFIDQIIQQKPRLARERDSNGSSPLHLAAAKGHLEIVRLLLRVEADMCLLGNAQGWNPLQLAAANGRVDALEELVGARPEAARTAVDHGGNALHLCVKNNQLEALKVLVHAIDDKDFLNAKDDSGCSILHLAVSYKQIETIRFLVNTNGTELNATNSNGWTPLDVLLQSNRDVNDLAIAVLLGAVAAPPPAGSQCSSCSGRSCCRNGRLMRQREALMVVASVMATMAFQAAVNPPGGIWDGAGKSTPHTVRFRCFIFSITFCFVFSIVELFLLIIDHPSNSSLFLGFLSFAMFFSIVAMAVAFGVAILCVT
;
A
#
# COMPACT_ATOMS: atom_id res chain seq x y z
N MET A 1 39.84 -4.56 -6.32
CA MET A 1 39.63 -5.48 -5.19
C MET A 1 38.42 -4.98 -4.43
N ALA A 2 37.42 -5.82 -4.16
CA ALA A 2 36.29 -5.44 -3.32
C ALA A 2 36.78 -5.22 -1.89
N THR A 3 36.26 -4.20 -1.20
CA THR A 3 36.56 -3.95 0.22
C THR A 3 36.00 -5.09 1.08
N LEU A 4 36.58 -5.32 2.27
CA LEU A 4 36.06 -6.32 3.23
C LEU A 4 34.58 -6.08 3.56
N GLU A 5 34.18 -4.81 3.62
CA GLU A 5 32.78 -4.36 3.78
C GLU A 5 31.87 -4.87 2.65
N SER A 6 32.32 -4.75 1.38
CA SER A 6 31.54 -5.26 0.23
C SER A 6 31.42 -6.78 0.24
N ARG A 7 32.45 -7.50 0.71
CA ARG A 7 32.40 -8.96 0.86
C ARG A 7 31.47 -9.39 1.99
N LEU A 8 31.42 -8.63 3.08
CA LEU A 8 30.47 -8.85 4.17
C LEU A 8 29.04 -8.62 3.71
N GLN A 9 28.81 -7.58 2.88
CA GLN A 9 27.50 -7.34 2.28
C GLN A 9 27.08 -8.48 1.34
N GLU A 10 28.00 -8.99 0.52
CA GLU A 10 27.75 -10.16 -0.33
C GLU A 10 27.40 -11.40 0.51
N ALA A 11 28.16 -11.67 1.58
CA ALA A 11 27.88 -12.76 2.50
C ALA A 11 26.49 -12.60 3.16
N ALA A 12 26.10 -11.38 3.53
CA ALA A 12 24.78 -11.08 4.07
C ALA A 12 23.65 -11.21 3.04
N MET A 13 23.89 -10.90 1.77
CA MET A 13 22.91 -11.13 0.69
C MET A 13 22.70 -12.63 0.44
N GLU A 14 23.76 -13.42 0.49
CA GLU A 14 23.69 -14.87 0.31
C GLU A 14 23.24 -15.63 1.56
N GLY A 15 23.40 -15.03 2.75
CA GLY A 15 23.21 -15.70 4.03
C GLY A 15 24.34 -16.67 4.39
N SER A 16 25.52 -16.52 3.79
CA SER A 16 26.65 -17.45 3.98
C SER A 16 27.37 -17.21 5.30
N VAL A 17 27.12 -18.09 6.27
CA VAL A 17 27.82 -18.12 7.56
C VAL A 17 29.31 -18.42 7.39
N GLU A 18 29.67 -19.29 6.44
CA GLU A 18 31.06 -19.66 6.19
C GLU A 18 31.89 -18.44 5.75
N LYS A 19 31.39 -17.68 4.76
CA LYS A 19 32.02 -16.42 4.31
C LYS A 19 32.12 -15.42 5.45
N LEU A 20 31.10 -15.31 6.31
CA LEU A 20 31.15 -14.44 7.50
C LEU A 20 32.29 -14.84 8.44
N LEU A 21 32.39 -16.12 8.79
CA LEU A 21 33.44 -16.61 9.70
C LEU A 21 34.84 -16.43 9.12
N GLU A 22 35.03 -16.66 7.82
CA GLU A 22 36.29 -16.36 7.13
C GLU A 22 36.67 -14.88 7.22
N LEU A 23 35.70 -13.98 7.03
CA LEU A 23 35.92 -12.53 7.14
C LEU A 23 36.26 -12.11 8.57
N LEU A 24 35.62 -12.70 9.58
CA LEU A 24 35.92 -12.44 10.99
C LEU A 24 37.27 -13.00 11.43
N GLN A 25 37.74 -14.09 10.82
CA GLN A 25 39.11 -14.58 11.01
C GLN A 25 40.14 -13.63 10.40
N GLN A 26 39.84 -13.02 9.24
CA GLN A 26 40.72 -12.04 8.60
C GLN A 26 40.79 -10.73 9.38
N GLU A 27 39.65 -10.26 9.91
CA GLU A 27 39.58 -9.02 10.71
C GLU A 27 38.55 -9.18 11.85
N PRO A 28 39.01 -9.43 13.09
CA PRO A 28 38.11 -9.65 14.24
C PRO A 28 37.26 -8.43 14.61
N LEU A 29 37.71 -7.22 14.26
CA LEU A 29 37.03 -5.95 14.55
C LEU A 29 36.17 -5.46 13.36
N LEU A 30 35.95 -6.29 12.34
CA LEU A 30 35.19 -5.93 11.15
C LEU A 30 33.77 -5.45 11.50
N LEU A 31 33.12 -6.10 12.48
CA LEU A 31 31.78 -5.75 12.96
C LEU A 31 31.72 -4.45 13.78
N ASP A 32 32.86 -3.89 14.17
CA ASP A 32 32.91 -2.56 14.80
C ASP A 32 32.93 -1.46 13.76
N ARG A 33 33.66 -1.68 12.66
CA ARG A 33 33.89 -0.66 11.63
C ARG A 33 32.75 -0.52 10.63
N VAL A 34 32.16 -1.63 10.19
CA VAL A 34 31.20 -1.63 9.06
C VAL A 34 29.94 -0.85 9.41
N PHE A 35 29.53 -0.84 10.67
CA PHE A 35 28.20 -0.36 11.07
C PHE A 35 28.16 1.15 11.37
N ASP A 36 29.29 1.85 11.37
CA ASP A 36 29.40 3.29 11.67
C ASP A 36 29.13 4.22 10.46
N GLY A 37 28.71 3.70 9.30
CA GLY A 37 28.49 4.55 8.12
C GLY A 37 27.88 3.90 6.87
N THR A 38 27.45 2.64 6.92
CA THR A 38 26.79 1.98 5.79
C THR A 38 25.33 2.38 5.68
N VAL A 39 24.88 2.68 4.46
CA VAL A 39 23.47 3.03 4.16
C VAL A 39 22.51 1.89 4.52
N ASP A 40 22.92 0.65 4.26
CA ASP A 40 22.15 -0.57 4.56
C ASP A 40 23.04 -1.59 5.28
N PRO A 41 22.98 -1.65 6.63
CA PRO A 41 23.87 -2.53 7.38
C PRO A 41 23.63 -4.01 7.05
N PRO A 42 24.68 -4.87 7.01
CA PRO A 42 24.56 -6.29 6.62
C PRO A 42 23.46 -7.07 7.36
N LEU A 43 23.27 -6.77 8.64
CA LEU A 43 22.24 -7.40 9.47
C LEU A 43 20.81 -7.08 9.00
N HIS A 44 20.58 -5.88 8.46
CA HIS A 44 19.29 -5.47 7.89
C HIS A 44 18.99 -6.23 6.61
N VAL A 45 19.99 -6.40 5.74
CA VAL A 45 19.86 -7.18 4.51
C VAL A 45 19.56 -8.65 4.84
N ALA A 46 20.30 -9.24 5.77
CA ALA A 46 20.03 -10.60 6.22
C ALA A 46 18.62 -10.75 6.83
N ALA A 47 18.18 -9.78 7.63
CA ALA A 47 16.84 -9.75 8.21
C ALA A 47 15.74 -9.57 7.18
N LEU A 48 15.99 -8.81 6.12
CA LEU A 48 15.06 -8.64 5.00
C LEU A 48 14.92 -9.94 4.19
N LEU A 49 16.03 -10.65 3.98
CA LEU A 49 16.09 -11.85 3.14
C LEU A 49 15.74 -13.15 3.90
N GLY A 50 15.76 -13.15 5.23
CA GLY A 50 15.37 -14.31 6.04
C GLY A 50 16.52 -15.22 6.47
N HIS A 51 17.75 -14.70 6.47
CA HIS A 51 18.95 -15.49 6.77
C HIS A 51 19.18 -15.64 8.28
N THR A 52 18.43 -16.55 8.89
CA THR A 52 18.39 -16.76 10.35
C THR A 52 19.76 -17.13 10.93
N ASP A 53 20.45 -18.10 10.36
CA ASP A 53 21.74 -18.58 10.87
C ASP A 53 22.83 -17.49 10.80
N PHE A 54 22.80 -16.69 9.73
CA PHE A 54 23.70 -15.55 9.56
C PHE A 54 23.48 -14.49 10.65
N ILE A 55 22.22 -14.19 10.96
CA ILE A 55 21.85 -13.27 12.03
C ILE A 55 22.24 -13.81 13.39
N ASP A 56 21.97 -15.09 13.67
CA ASP A 56 22.33 -15.74 14.94
C ASP A 56 23.82 -15.58 15.22
N GLN A 57 24.66 -15.87 14.21
CA GLN A 57 26.11 -15.73 14.33
C GLN A 57 26.55 -14.28 14.60
N ILE A 58 26.01 -13.30 13.89
CA ILE A 58 26.35 -11.88 14.14
C ILE A 58 25.91 -11.45 15.54
N ILE A 59 24.71 -11.85 15.96
CA ILE A 59 24.15 -11.49 17.27
C ILE A 59 24.92 -12.15 18.42
N GLN A 60 25.37 -13.39 18.27
CA GLN A 60 26.22 -14.07 19.26
C GLN A 60 27.56 -13.37 19.44
N GLN A 61 28.17 -12.86 18.36
CA GLN A 61 29.42 -12.11 18.44
C GLN A 61 29.21 -10.68 18.98
N LYS A 62 28.17 -10.00 18.51
CA LYS A 62 27.91 -8.59 18.84
C LYS A 62 26.41 -8.28 18.94
N PRO A 63 25.78 -8.53 20.10
CA PRO A 63 24.34 -8.36 20.29
C PRO A 63 23.86 -6.91 20.11
N ARG A 64 24.76 -5.93 20.32
CA ARG A 64 24.44 -4.50 20.18
C ARG A 64 23.96 -4.15 18.77
N LEU A 65 24.38 -4.91 17.76
CA LEU A 65 23.99 -4.68 16.36
C LEU A 65 22.49 -4.88 16.11
N ALA A 66 21.77 -5.59 16.99
CA ALA A 66 20.32 -5.73 16.90
C ALA A 66 19.56 -4.39 16.97
N ARG A 67 20.16 -3.37 17.63
CA ARG A 67 19.56 -2.04 17.82
C ARG A 67 19.89 -1.06 16.70
N GLU A 68 20.83 -1.41 15.82
CA GLU A 68 21.23 -0.53 14.73
C GLU A 68 20.05 -0.21 13.84
N ARG A 69 20.09 0.97 13.24
CA ARG A 69 19.03 1.46 12.36
C ARG A 69 19.59 1.69 10.97
N ASP A 70 18.83 1.27 9.96
CA ASP A 70 19.14 1.58 8.57
C ASP A 70 18.82 3.04 8.20
N SER A 71 19.02 3.38 6.93
CA SER A 71 18.69 4.68 6.35
C SER A 71 17.22 5.11 6.51
N ASN A 72 16.30 4.16 6.70
CA ASN A 72 14.89 4.41 6.96
C ASN A 72 14.56 4.44 8.45
N GLY A 73 15.58 4.45 9.32
CA GLY A 73 15.43 4.37 10.77
C GLY A 73 14.87 3.04 11.27
N SER A 74 14.77 2.02 10.40
CA SER A 74 14.23 0.71 10.72
C SER A 74 15.33 -0.15 11.33
N SER A 75 14.98 -0.94 12.35
CA SER A 75 15.89 -1.95 12.90
C SER A 75 15.73 -3.29 12.16
N PRO A 76 16.65 -4.27 12.34
CA PRO A 76 16.49 -5.60 11.77
C PRO A 76 15.16 -6.27 12.15
N LEU A 77 14.63 -5.97 13.36
CA LEU A 77 13.34 -6.46 13.83
C LEU A 77 12.17 -5.91 13.01
N HIS A 78 12.23 -4.65 12.57
CA HIS A 78 11.21 -4.06 11.69
C HIS A 78 11.14 -4.82 10.36
N LEU A 79 12.30 -5.10 9.75
CA LEU A 79 12.39 -5.78 8.47
C LEU A 79 11.94 -7.24 8.57
N ALA A 80 12.39 -7.96 9.61
CA ALA A 80 11.98 -9.33 9.88
C ALA A 80 10.46 -9.44 10.13
N ALA A 81 9.90 -8.53 10.93
CA ALA A 81 8.47 -8.47 11.21
C ALA A 81 7.64 -8.14 9.96
N ALA A 82 8.10 -7.19 9.14
CA ALA A 82 7.44 -6.83 7.89
C ALA A 82 7.40 -8.00 6.88
N LYS A 83 8.47 -8.80 6.83
CA LYS A 83 8.59 -9.96 5.94
C LYS A 83 8.00 -11.25 6.52
N GLY A 84 7.80 -11.31 7.84
CA GLY A 84 7.23 -12.46 8.54
C GLY A 84 8.27 -13.54 8.86
N HIS A 85 9.54 -13.18 9.00
CA HIS A 85 10.60 -14.14 9.33
C HIS A 85 10.60 -14.44 10.84
N LEU A 86 9.71 -15.36 11.23
CA LEU A 86 9.39 -15.69 12.63
C LEU A 86 10.63 -16.00 13.48
N GLU A 87 11.53 -16.84 12.99
CA GLU A 87 12.71 -17.23 13.79
C GLU A 87 13.65 -16.06 14.04
N ILE A 88 13.79 -15.14 13.09
CA ILE A 88 14.56 -13.90 13.26
C ILE A 88 13.89 -12.99 14.28
N VAL A 89 12.56 -12.86 14.23
CA VAL A 89 11.78 -12.10 15.22
C VAL A 89 12.03 -12.65 16.62
N ARG A 90 11.93 -13.97 16.82
CA ARG A 90 12.22 -14.62 18.10
C ARG A 90 13.66 -14.39 18.56
N LEU A 91 14.63 -14.51 17.65
CA LEU A 91 16.05 -14.32 17.96
C LEU A 91 16.33 -12.90 18.44
N LEU A 92 15.82 -11.89 17.73
CA LEU A 92 16.00 -10.49 18.08
C LEU A 92 15.27 -10.12 19.38
N LEU A 93 14.04 -10.62 19.59
CA LEU A 93 13.31 -10.40 20.84
C LEU A 93 13.99 -11.01 22.07
N ARG A 94 14.73 -12.12 21.91
CA ARG A 94 15.56 -12.70 22.99
C ARG A 94 16.74 -11.82 23.37
N VAL A 95 17.29 -11.04 22.43
CA VAL A 95 18.35 -10.06 22.71
C VAL A 95 17.79 -8.91 23.54
N GLU A 96 16.68 -8.34 23.08
CA GLU A 96 15.97 -7.29 23.79
C GLU A 96 14.51 -7.21 23.32
N ALA A 97 13.58 -7.51 24.22
CA ALA A 97 12.15 -7.44 23.94
C ALA A 97 11.68 -6.00 23.66
N ASP A 98 12.30 -4.98 24.25
CA ASP A 98 11.87 -3.57 24.15
C ASP A 98 12.04 -2.99 22.74
N MET A 99 12.79 -3.66 21.87
CA MET A 99 12.94 -3.24 20.46
C MET A 99 11.62 -3.20 19.70
N CYS A 100 10.59 -3.93 20.14
CA CYS A 100 9.26 -3.89 19.51
C CYS A 100 8.48 -2.59 19.79
N LEU A 101 8.89 -1.78 20.77
CA LEU A 101 8.28 -0.48 21.08
C LEU A 101 8.86 0.66 20.25
N LEU A 102 10.04 0.44 19.66
CA LEU A 102 10.76 1.46 18.91
C LEU A 102 10.15 1.62 17.52
N GLY A 103 9.82 2.86 17.15
CA GLY A 103 9.40 3.21 15.79
C GLY A 103 10.56 3.48 14.85
N ASN A 104 10.35 3.21 13.57
CA ASN A 104 11.21 3.61 12.46
C ASN A 104 11.08 5.12 12.15
N ALA A 105 11.66 5.60 11.04
CA ALA A 105 11.57 7.02 10.68
C ALA A 105 10.14 7.53 10.41
N GLN A 106 9.20 6.63 10.10
CA GLN A 106 7.77 6.93 9.94
C GLN A 106 7.00 6.80 11.26
N GLY A 107 7.68 6.47 12.36
CA GLY A 107 7.05 6.21 13.65
C GLY A 107 6.38 4.83 13.75
N TRP A 108 6.54 3.97 12.74
CA TRP A 108 5.95 2.63 12.75
C TRP A 108 6.84 1.66 13.48
N ASN A 109 6.27 0.88 14.39
CA ASN A 109 6.99 -0.18 15.10
C ASN A 109 6.90 -1.54 14.35
N PRO A 110 7.69 -2.55 14.76
CA PRO A 110 7.68 -3.86 14.10
C PRO A 110 6.31 -4.55 14.11
N LEU A 111 5.53 -4.39 15.18
CA LEU A 111 4.20 -4.99 15.32
C LEU A 111 3.24 -4.39 14.29
N GLN A 112 3.23 -3.07 14.13
CA GLN A 112 2.43 -2.36 13.14
C GLN A 112 2.81 -2.76 11.70
N LEU A 113 4.10 -2.98 11.42
CA LEU A 113 4.56 -3.49 10.12
C LEU A 113 4.08 -4.93 9.86
N ALA A 114 4.17 -5.81 10.86
CA ALA A 114 3.64 -7.18 10.76
C ALA A 114 2.12 -7.18 10.54
N ALA A 115 1.40 -6.32 11.27
CA ALA A 115 -0.05 -6.14 11.17
C ALA A 115 -0.48 -5.64 9.78
N ALA A 116 0.22 -4.63 9.24
CA ALA A 116 -0.01 -4.08 7.92
C ALA A 116 0.26 -5.10 6.79
N ASN A 117 1.25 -5.97 6.97
CA ASN A 117 1.63 -6.99 5.98
C ASN A 117 0.98 -8.36 6.21
N GLY A 118 0.11 -8.50 7.22
CA GLY A 118 -0.61 -9.74 7.50
C GLY A 118 0.27 -10.89 8.01
N ARG A 119 1.39 -10.59 8.67
CA ARG A 119 2.35 -11.60 9.16
C ARG A 119 1.90 -12.17 10.51
N VAL A 120 0.91 -13.05 10.48
CA VAL A 120 0.23 -13.60 11.68
C VAL A 120 1.20 -14.18 12.70
N ASP A 121 2.08 -15.11 12.32
CA ASP A 121 2.95 -15.79 13.29
C ASP A 121 3.93 -14.80 13.96
N ALA A 122 4.50 -13.88 13.18
CA ALA A 122 5.37 -12.83 13.70
C ALA A 122 4.60 -11.86 14.61
N LEU A 123 3.34 -11.57 14.27
CA LEU A 123 2.46 -10.71 15.04
C LEU A 123 2.13 -11.32 16.40
N GLU A 124 1.83 -12.62 16.45
CA GLU A 124 1.58 -13.36 17.69
C GLU A 124 2.77 -13.28 18.65
N GLU A 125 3.99 -13.51 18.14
CA GLU A 125 5.22 -13.38 18.95
C GLU A 125 5.46 -11.96 19.44
N LEU A 126 5.26 -10.94 18.59
CA LEU A 126 5.46 -9.54 18.95
C LEU A 126 4.46 -9.07 20.01
N VAL A 127 3.19 -9.46 19.87
CA VAL A 127 2.15 -9.15 20.85
C VAL A 127 2.40 -9.88 22.17
N GLY A 128 2.81 -11.16 22.09
CA GLY A 128 3.16 -11.95 23.27
C GLY A 128 4.37 -11.38 24.03
N ALA A 129 5.34 -10.80 23.31
CA ALA A 129 6.49 -10.15 23.92
C ALA A 129 6.12 -8.82 24.59
N ARG A 130 5.42 -7.93 23.87
CA ARG A 130 4.94 -6.65 24.42
C ARG A 130 3.61 -6.23 23.76
N PRO A 131 2.46 -6.41 24.43
CA PRO A 131 1.17 -6.00 23.87
C PRO A 131 1.02 -4.46 23.78
N GLU A 132 1.79 -3.71 24.56
CA GLU A 132 1.81 -2.24 24.53
C GLU A 132 2.20 -1.69 23.15
N ALA A 133 3.02 -2.41 22.38
CA ALA A 133 3.42 -2.03 21.03
C ALA A 133 2.21 -1.90 20.08
N ALA A 134 1.08 -2.55 20.35
CA ALA A 134 -0.11 -2.42 19.51
C ALA A 134 -0.86 -1.10 19.72
N ARG A 135 -0.68 -0.47 20.89
CA ARG A 135 -1.40 0.76 21.32
C ARG A 135 -0.77 2.04 20.78
N THR A 136 0.45 1.97 20.24
CA THR A 136 1.09 3.14 19.65
C THR A 136 0.26 3.64 18.48
N ALA A 137 0.04 4.97 18.44
CA ALA A 137 -0.68 5.59 17.35
C ALA A 137 0.08 5.39 16.03
N VAL A 138 -0.66 5.07 14.97
CA VAL A 138 -0.15 5.02 13.60
C VAL A 138 -0.43 6.35 12.91
N ASP A 139 0.08 6.50 11.69
CA ASP A 139 -0.26 7.64 10.84
C ASP A 139 -1.78 7.84 10.75
N HIS A 140 -2.17 9.10 10.90
CA HIS A 140 -3.57 9.54 10.96
C HIS A 140 -4.32 9.15 12.25
N GLY A 141 -3.62 9.00 13.37
CA GLY A 141 -4.21 8.81 14.71
C GLY A 141 -4.92 7.47 14.93
N GLY A 142 -4.82 6.55 13.96
CA GLY A 142 -5.34 5.19 14.10
C GLY A 142 -4.46 4.34 15.01
N ASN A 143 -4.85 3.08 15.19
CA ASN A 143 -4.03 2.06 15.87
C ASN A 143 -3.68 0.90 14.92
N ALA A 144 -3.01 -0.14 15.43
CA ALA A 144 -2.64 -1.32 14.64
C ALA A 144 -3.85 -2.02 13.98
N LEU A 145 -5.03 -2.02 14.61
CA LEU A 145 -6.26 -2.59 14.01
C LEU A 145 -6.70 -1.81 12.76
N HIS A 146 -6.54 -0.48 12.76
CA HIS A 146 -6.84 0.35 11.59
C HIS A 146 -5.93 -0.03 10.41
N LEU A 147 -4.64 -0.37 10.66
CA LEU A 147 -3.74 -0.84 9.61
C LEU A 147 -4.17 -2.19 9.04
N CYS A 148 -4.57 -3.14 9.90
CA CYS A 148 -5.08 -4.43 9.42
C CYS A 148 -6.28 -4.26 8.50
N VAL A 149 -7.25 -3.40 8.86
CA VAL A 149 -8.42 -3.15 8.02
C VAL A 149 -8.03 -2.40 6.74
N LYS A 150 -7.20 -1.35 6.82
CA LYS A 150 -6.73 -0.61 5.62
C LYS A 150 -6.04 -1.53 4.60
N ASN A 151 -5.29 -2.51 5.07
CA ASN A 151 -4.54 -3.44 4.23
C ASN A 151 -5.27 -4.78 3.98
N ASN A 152 -6.53 -4.90 4.41
CA ASN A 152 -7.37 -6.10 4.25
C ASN A 152 -6.76 -7.38 4.85
N GLN A 153 -6.16 -7.27 6.03
CA GLN A 153 -5.49 -8.37 6.75
C GLN A 153 -6.37 -8.90 7.88
N LEU A 154 -7.38 -9.70 7.53
CA LEU A 154 -8.37 -10.22 8.48
C LEU A 154 -7.75 -11.10 9.57
N GLU A 155 -6.86 -12.03 9.21
CA GLU A 155 -6.29 -12.96 10.19
C GLU A 155 -5.40 -12.23 11.22
N ALA A 156 -4.61 -11.25 10.77
CA ALA A 156 -3.85 -10.36 11.67
C ALA A 156 -4.77 -9.54 12.58
N LEU A 157 -5.91 -9.07 12.06
CA LEU A 157 -6.92 -8.37 12.86
C LEU A 157 -7.48 -9.28 13.97
N LYS A 158 -7.86 -10.51 13.64
CA LYS A 158 -8.39 -11.48 14.61
C LYS A 158 -7.41 -11.72 15.76
N VAL A 159 -6.14 -11.95 15.42
CA VAL A 159 -5.06 -12.16 16.40
C VAL A 159 -4.95 -10.97 17.36
N LEU A 160 -4.89 -9.74 16.84
CA LEU A 160 -4.75 -8.56 17.69
C LEU A 160 -5.98 -8.32 18.59
N VAL A 161 -7.17 -8.53 18.06
CA VAL A 161 -8.43 -8.39 18.83
C VAL A 161 -8.47 -9.42 19.96
N HIS A 162 -8.13 -10.68 19.68
CA HIS A 162 -8.13 -11.74 20.68
C HIS A 162 -6.99 -11.61 21.71
N ALA A 163 -5.84 -11.08 21.31
CA ALA A 163 -4.68 -10.99 22.20
C ALA A 163 -4.74 -9.81 23.18
N ILE A 164 -5.37 -8.69 22.80
CA ILE A 164 -5.41 -7.47 23.63
C ILE A 164 -6.71 -7.37 24.44
N ASP A 165 -7.82 -7.96 23.95
CA ASP A 165 -9.15 -8.01 24.57
C ASP A 165 -9.56 -6.69 25.28
N ASP A 166 -9.36 -5.56 24.60
CA ASP A 166 -9.67 -4.23 25.12
C ASP A 166 -10.67 -3.52 24.20
N LYS A 167 -11.81 -3.12 24.79
CA LYS A 167 -12.90 -2.43 24.10
C LYS A 167 -12.50 -1.02 23.66
N ASP A 168 -11.68 -0.33 24.45
CA ASP A 168 -11.24 1.03 24.11
C ASP A 168 -10.26 0.98 22.92
N PHE A 169 -9.45 -0.07 22.86
CA PHE A 169 -8.58 -0.34 21.73
C PHE A 169 -9.36 -0.73 20.47
N LEU A 170 -10.38 -1.58 20.60
CA LEU A 170 -11.23 -2.02 19.50
C LEU A 170 -12.02 -0.87 18.86
N ASN A 171 -12.57 0.01 19.70
CA ASN A 171 -13.43 1.13 19.27
C ASN A 171 -12.67 2.47 19.12
N ALA A 172 -11.34 2.44 19.20
CA ALA A 172 -10.52 3.61 18.95
C ALA A 172 -10.87 4.22 17.58
N LYS A 173 -10.81 5.56 17.51
CA LYS A 173 -11.12 6.32 16.31
C LYS A 173 -9.84 6.96 15.77
N ASP A 174 -9.71 6.97 14.46
CA ASP A 174 -8.64 7.69 13.78
C ASP A 174 -8.87 9.23 13.80
N ASP A 175 -7.96 10.00 13.22
CA ASP A 175 -8.03 11.47 13.12
C ASP A 175 -9.30 11.98 12.42
N SER A 176 -9.94 11.14 11.60
CA SER A 176 -11.21 11.45 10.93
C SER A 176 -12.44 11.02 11.72
N GLY A 177 -12.23 10.49 12.93
CA GLY A 177 -13.27 9.89 13.77
C GLY A 177 -13.75 8.53 13.24
N CYS A 178 -13.14 7.99 12.18
CA CYS A 178 -13.52 6.72 11.59
C CYS A 178 -13.00 5.59 12.51
N SER A 179 -13.90 4.74 13.02
CA SER A 179 -13.50 3.49 13.71
C SER A 179 -13.14 2.39 12.69
N ILE A 180 -12.56 1.28 13.14
CA ILE A 180 -12.25 0.13 12.28
C ILE A 180 -13.48 -0.41 11.52
N LEU A 181 -14.68 -0.32 12.11
CA LEU A 181 -15.92 -0.74 11.46
C LEU A 181 -16.32 0.22 10.32
N HIS A 182 -16.16 1.53 10.51
CA HIS A 182 -16.36 2.50 9.42
C HIS A 182 -15.43 2.21 8.25
N LEU A 183 -14.16 1.92 8.54
CA LEU A 183 -13.18 1.56 7.52
C LEU A 183 -13.58 0.27 6.81
N ALA A 184 -13.88 -0.80 7.55
CA ALA A 184 -14.27 -2.10 6.98
C ALA A 184 -15.49 -1.98 6.05
N VAL A 185 -16.49 -1.16 6.44
CA VAL A 185 -17.67 -0.87 5.62
C VAL A 185 -17.32 -0.04 4.37
N SER A 186 -16.52 1.02 4.52
CA SER A 186 -16.09 1.84 3.38
C SER A 186 -15.30 1.05 2.33
N TYR A 187 -14.48 0.10 2.79
CA TYR A 187 -13.71 -0.82 1.95
C TYR A 187 -14.54 -2.04 1.49
N LYS A 188 -15.75 -2.23 2.02
CA LYS A 188 -16.67 -3.33 1.72
C LYS A 188 -16.11 -4.73 2.05
N GLN A 189 -15.39 -4.83 3.16
CA GLN A 189 -14.78 -6.08 3.62
C GLN A 189 -15.79 -6.92 4.40
N ILE A 190 -16.60 -7.71 3.70
CA ILE A 190 -17.70 -8.50 4.31
C ILE A 190 -17.21 -9.40 5.46
N GLU A 191 -16.12 -10.13 5.27
CA GLU A 191 -15.62 -11.05 6.30
C GLU A 191 -15.08 -10.31 7.53
N THR A 192 -14.41 -9.18 7.33
CA THR A 192 -14.01 -8.28 8.44
C THR A 192 -15.22 -7.74 9.18
N ILE A 193 -16.26 -7.30 8.46
CA ILE A 193 -17.50 -6.79 9.08
C ILE A 193 -18.20 -7.91 9.85
N ARG A 194 -18.33 -9.10 9.27
CA ARG A 194 -18.92 -10.27 9.93
C ARG A 194 -18.17 -10.63 11.20
N PHE A 195 -16.83 -10.62 11.17
CA PHE A 195 -16.02 -10.83 12.36
C PHE A 195 -16.30 -9.76 13.42
N LEU A 196 -16.19 -8.48 13.06
CA LEU A 196 -16.37 -7.36 14.00
C LEU A 196 -17.78 -7.31 14.63
N VAL A 197 -18.83 -7.61 13.86
CA VAL A 197 -20.21 -7.67 14.37
C VAL A 197 -20.39 -8.81 15.38
N ASN A 198 -19.70 -9.93 15.16
CA ASN A 198 -19.73 -11.08 16.07
C ASN A 198 -18.77 -10.92 17.26
N THR A 199 -17.84 -9.97 17.20
CA THR A 199 -16.92 -9.67 18.29
C THR A 199 -17.64 -8.88 19.39
N ASN A 200 -17.61 -9.41 20.61
CA ASN A 200 -18.18 -8.74 21.76
C ASN A 200 -17.45 -7.42 22.05
N GLY A 201 -18.22 -6.33 22.15
CA GLY A 201 -17.68 -5.02 22.50
C GLY A 201 -17.51 -4.06 21.32
N THR A 202 -17.76 -4.48 20.07
CA THR A 202 -17.75 -3.57 18.91
C THR A 202 -18.93 -2.60 18.96
N GLU A 203 -18.66 -1.31 18.83
CA GLU A 203 -19.69 -0.28 18.71
C GLU A 203 -20.20 -0.16 17.27
N LEU A 204 -21.37 -0.76 16.99
CA LEU A 204 -21.97 -0.77 15.65
C LEU A 204 -22.48 0.60 15.20
N ASN A 205 -22.92 1.43 16.14
CA ASN A 205 -23.56 2.72 15.89
C ASN A 205 -22.68 3.92 16.29
N ALA A 206 -21.37 3.71 16.46
CA ALA A 206 -20.44 4.81 16.69
C ALA A 206 -20.49 5.79 15.52
N THR A 207 -20.48 7.09 15.79
CA THR A 207 -20.43 8.11 14.73
C THR A 207 -19.01 8.61 14.52
N ASN A 208 -18.63 8.88 13.28
CA ASN A 208 -17.38 9.57 12.94
C ASN A 208 -17.49 11.09 13.13
N SER A 209 -16.43 11.83 12.80
CA SER A 209 -16.39 13.30 12.92
C SER A 209 -17.40 14.01 12.00
N ASN A 210 -17.95 13.32 11.00
CA ASN A 210 -19.03 13.83 10.14
C ASN A 210 -20.43 13.52 10.70
N GLY A 211 -20.53 12.85 11.85
CA GLY A 211 -21.80 12.40 12.43
C GLY A 211 -22.40 11.18 11.74
N TRP A 212 -21.64 10.49 10.88
CA TRP A 212 -22.12 9.31 10.15
C TRP A 212 -21.82 8.05 10.93
N THR A 213 -22.79 7.14 11.00
CA THR A 213 -22.60 5.76 11.44
C THR A 213 -21.93 4.93 10.34
N PRO A 214 -21.45 3.70 10.62
CA PRO A 214 -20.95 2.80 9.59
C PRO A 214 -22.00 2.52 8.51
N LEU A 215 -23.28 2.40 8.88
CA LEU A 215 -24.38 2.23 7.93
C LEU A 215 -24.55 3.47 7.04
N ASP A 216 -24.46 4.67 7.60
CA ASP A 216 -24.52 5.91 6.80
C ASP A 216 -23.34 5.99 5.83
N VAL A 217 -22.14 5.57 6.24
CA VAL A 217 -20.97 5.48 5.36
C VAL A 217 -21.22 4.51 4.19
N LEU A 218 -21.90 3.38 4.42
CA LEU A 218 -22.31 2.48 3.34
C LEU A 218 -23.25 3.18 2.36
N LEU A 219 -24.28 3.88 2.86
CA LEU A 219 -25.28 4.58 2.05
C LEU A 219 -24.69 5.73 1.22
N GLN A 220 -23.63 6.38 1.72
CA GLN A 220 -22.88 7.41 1.00
C GLN A 220 -21.89 6.81 -0.01
N SER A 221 -21.57 5.53 0.09
CA SER A 221 -20.67 4.84 -0.83
C SER A 221 -21.37 4.49 -2.14
N ASN A 222 -20.60 4.27 -3.22
CA ASN A 222 -21.18 3.87 -4.50
C ASN A 222 -21.83 2.49 -4.38
N ARG A 223 -23.02 2.34 -4.97
CA ARG A 223 -23.79 1.09 -4.96
C ARG A 223 -22.96 -0.11 -5.39
N ASP A 224 -22.99 -1.15 -4.57
CA ASP A 224 -22.34 -2.45 -4.80
C ASP A 224 -23.35 -3.59 -4.75
N VAL A 225 -22.96 -4.75 -5.28
CA VAL A 225 -23.67 -6.01 -5.05
C VAL A 225 -23.61 -6.42 -3.57
N ASN A 226 -22.56 -6.03 -2.87
CA ASN A 226 -22.30 -6.37 -1.48
C ASN A 226 -23.03 -5.48 -0.47
N ASP A 227 -23.58 -4.33 -0.88
CA ASP A 227 -24.18 -3.36 0.05
C ASP A 227 -25.38 -3.93 0.79
N LEU A 228 -26.20 -4.75 0.12
CA LEU A 228 -27.34 -5.41 0.76
C LEU A 228 -26.86 -6.38 1.85
N ALA A 229 -25.82 -7.17 1.57
CA ALA A 229 -25.25 -8.10 2.54
C ALA A 229 -24.65 -7.36 3.74
N ILE A 230 -23.93 -6.27 3.50
CA ILE A 230 -23.33 -5.44 4.55
C ILE A 230 -24.42 -4.76 5.40
N ALA A 231 -25.47 -4.22 4.78
CA ALA A 231 -26.59 -3.61 5.50
C ALA A 231 -27.31 -4.63 6.40
N VAL A 232 -27.51 -5.85 5.91
CA VAL A 232 -28.08 -6.95 6.71
C VAL A 232 -27.16 -7.31 7.89
N LEU A 233 -25.84 -7.40 7.67
CA LEU A 233 -24.87 -7.68 8.73
C LEU A 233 -24.85 -6.59 9.82
N LEU A 234 -25.05 -5.33 9.45
CA LEU A 234 -25.14 -4.21 10.40
C LEU A 234 -26.52 -4.11 11.08
N GLY A 235 -27.45 -5.05 10.81
CA GLY A 235 -28.75 -5.12 11.46
C GLY A 235 -29.83 -4.23 10.85
N ALA A 236 -29.63 -3.69 9.65
CA ALA A 236 -30.62 -2.86 8.97
C ALA A 236 -31.69 -3.71 8.26
N VAL A 237 -32.67 -4.20 9.02
CA VAL A 237 -34.01 -4.49 8.47
C VAL A 237 -34.96 -3.45 9.05
N ALA A 238 -35.35 -2.50 8.20
CA ALA A 238 -36.41 -1.50 8.39
C ALA A 238 -36.20 -0.44 9.49
N ALA A 239 -35.42 0.60 9.17
CA ALA A 239 -35.77 1.96 9.57
C ALA A 239 -35.41 2.93 8.42
N PRO A 240 -36.37 3.67 7.85
CA PRO A 240 -36.02 4.73 6.91
C PRO A 240 -35.23 5.81 7.66
N PRO A 241 -34.20 6.42 7.04
CA PRO A 241 -33.44 7.49 7.69
C PRO A 241 -34.39 8.64 8.07
N PRO A 242 -34.18 9.34 9.20
CA PRO A 242 -34.90 10.57 9.47
C PRO A 242 -34.62 11.54 8.32
N ALA A 243 -35.67 11.82 7.54
CA ALA A 243 -35.65 12.86 6.54
C ALA A 243 -35.42 14.20 7.25
N GLY A 244 -34.21 14.74 7.14
CA GLY A 244 -33.94 16.12 7.56
C GLY A 244 -32.66 16.35 8.35
N SER A 245 -31.50 16.17 7.71
CA SER A 245 -30.35 17.01 8.00
C SER A 245 -29.51 17.15 6.74
N GLN A 246 -29.93 18.05 5.86
CA GLN A 246 -29.01 18.66 4.91
C GLN A 246 -27.98 19.44 5.74
N CYS A 247 -26.83 18.84 6.04
CA CYS A 247 -25.67 19.61 6.49
C CYS A 247 -25.08 20.32 5.27
N SER A 248 -25.55 21.53 5.05
CA SER A 248 -25.00 22.54 4.16
C SER A 248 -23.66 23.08 4.73
N SER A 249 -22.63 22.23 4.80
CA SER A 249 -21.22 22.65 4.95
C SER A 249 -20.29 21.44 4.83
N CYS A 250 -20.16 20.86 3.63
CA CYS A 250 -19.32 19.69 3.43
C CYS A 250 -17.91 20.08 2.94
N SER A 251 -17.01 20.33 3.89
CA SER A 251 -15.55 20.20 3.69
C SER A 251 -15.05 18.76 3.99
N GLY A 252 -15.95 17.77 4.03
CA GLY A 252 -15.68 16.36 4.32
C GLY A 252 -15.03 15.58 3.17
N ARG A 253 -13.86 16.03 2.68
CA ARG A 253 -13.14 15.37 1.58
C ARG A 253 -12.25 14.21 2.02
N SER A 254 -11.94 14.00 3.31
CA SER A 254 -10.79 13.17 3.73
C SER A 254 -11.00 11.64 3.77
N CYS A 255 -11.91 11.10 4.62
CA CYS A 255 -12.06 9.63 4.81
C CYS A 255 -12.57 8.95 3.49
N CYS A 256 -13.47 9.61 2.74
CA CYS A 256 -13.93 9.13 1.42
C CYS A 256 -12.96 9.42 0.26
N ARG A 257 -11.97 10.34 0.39
CA ARG A 257 -10.97 10.57 -0.67
C ARG A 257 -10.11 9.35 -0.85
N ASN A 258 -9.59 8.77 0.24
CA ASN A 258 -8.50 7.80 0.13
C ASN A 258 -8.96 6.48 -0.51
N GLY A 259 -10.16 5.98 -0.17
CA GLY A 259 -10.75 4.83 -0.86
C GLY A 259 -11.14 5.13 -2.32
N ARG A 260 -11.61 6.35 -2.61
CA ARG A 260 -11.92 6.78 -3.99
C ARG A 260 -10.63 6.97 -4.82
N LEU A 261 -9.54 7.45 -4.22
CA LEU A 261 -8.22 7.64 -4.84
C LEU A 261 -7.59 6.31 -5.26
N MET A 262 -7.61 5.31 -4.37
CA MET A 262 -7.10 3.96 -4.66
C MET A 262 -7.88 3.31 -5.82
N ARG A 263 -9.22 3.30 -5.75
CA ARG A 263 -10.05 2.75 -6.84
C ARG A 263 -9.97 3.58 -8.13
N GLN A 264 -9.79 4.90 -8.03
CA GLN A 264 -9.50 5.74 -9.19
C GLN A 264 -8.17 5.34 -9.82
N ARG A 265 -7.08 5.14 -9.06
CA ARG A 265 -5.80 4.68 -9.62
C ARG A 265 -5.93 3.33 -10.36
N GLU A 266 -6.65 2.36 -9.80
CA GLU A 266 -6.90 1.08 -10.48
C GLU A 266 -7.71 1.25 -11.78
N ALA A 267 -8.80 2.03 -11.74
CA ALA A 267 -9.59 2.32 -12.93
C ALA A 267 -8.79 3.11 -13.99
N LEU A 268 -7.95 4.05 -13.56
CA LEU A 268 -7.05 4.82 -14.41
C LEU A 268 -6.02 3.92 -15.12
N MET A 269 -5.45 2.94 -14.41
CA MET A 269 -4.54 1.97 -15.03
C MET A 269 -5.22 1.13 -16.14
N VAL A 270 -6.47 0.71 -15.90
CA VAL A 270 -7.26 -0.01 -16.91
C VAL A 270 -7.53 0.89 -18.12
N VAL A 271 -7.96 2.14 -17.92
CA VAL A 271 -8.24 3.06 -19.02
C VAL A 271 -6.98 3.39 -19.82
N ALA A 272 -5.86 3.70 -19.16
CA ALA A 272 -4.61 4.02 -19.83
C ALA A 272 -4.07 2.84 -20.67
N SER A 273 -4.13 1.61 -20.14
CA SER A 273 -3.70 0.40 -20.87
C SER A 273 -4.60 0.09 -22.08
N VAL A 274 -5.93 0.24 -21.95
CA VAL A 274 -6.87 0.06 -23.07
C VAL A 274 -6.66 1.15 -24.14
N MET A 275 -6.43 2.39 -23.74
CA MET A 275 -6.16 3.48 -24.69
C MET A 275 -4.82 3.29 -25.43
N ALA A 276 -3.77 2.86 -24.73
CA ALA A 276 -2.48 2.57 -25.34
C ALA A 276 -2.57 1.43 -26.37
N THR A 277 -3.34 0.37 -26.07
CA THR A 277 -3.54 -0.75 -27.01
C THR A 277 -4.36 -0.33 -28.23
N MET A 278 -5.43 0.47 -28.05
CA MET A 278 -6.21 1.01 -29.17
C MET A 278 -5.38 1.95 -30.06
N ALA A 279 -4.56 2.82 -29.46
CA ALA A 279 -3.69 3.74 -30.21
C ALA A 279 -2.64 2.98 -31.02
N PHE A 280 -2.04 1.94 -30.43
CA PHE A 280 -1.07 1.09 -31.12
C PHE A 280 -1.71 0.35 -32.32
N GLN A 281 -2.89 -0.23 -32.14
CA GLN A 281 -3.61 -0.90 -33.23
C GLN A 281 -3.95 0.06 -34.37
N ALA A 282 -4.43 1.27 -34.04
CA ALA A 282 -4.75 2.29 -35.03
C ALA A 282 -3.51 2.84 -35.77
N ALA A 283 -2.33 2.84 -35.12
CA ALA A 283 -1.07 3.24 -35.75
C ALA A 283 -0.54 2.18 -36.72
N VAL A 284 -0.62 0.89 -36.36
CA VAL A 284 -0.10 -0.21 -37.17
C VAL A 284 -1.06 -0.58 -38.31
N ASN A 285 -2.37 -0.41 -38.09
CA ASN A 285 -3.39 -0.72 -39.08
C ASN A 285 -4.39 0.46 -39.26
N PRO A 286 -3.97 1.55 -39.94
CA PRO A 286 -4.84 2.68 -40.23
C PRO A 286 -6.06 2.26 -41.08
N PRO A 287 -7.25 2.85 -40.86
CA PRO A 287 -8.44 2.56 -41.65
C PRO A 287 -8.26 2.85 -43.14
N GLY A 288 -8.89 2.02 -43.99
CA GLY A 288 -8.64 1.95 -45.43
C GLY A 288 -8.80 3.27 -46.21
N GLY A 289 -9.58 4.23 -45.73
CA GLY A 289 -9.71 5.57 -46.36
C GLY A 289 -8.49 6.48 -46.16
N ILE A 290 -7.54 6.08 -45.32
CA ILE A 290 -6.26 6.76 -45.08
C ILE A 290 -5.17 6.22 -46.02
N TRP A 291 -5.39 5.04 -46.59
CA TRP A 291 -4.54 4.42 -47.59
C TRP A 291 -5.09 4.74 -48.99
N ASP A 292 -4.28 5.30 -49.87
CA ASP A 292 -4.63 5.24 -51.30
C ASP A 292 -4.62 3.77 -51.71
N GLY A 293 -5.64 3.31 -52.46
CA GLY A 293 -5.93 1.90 -52.80
C GLY A 293 -4.84 1.10 -53.55
N ALA A 294 -3.60 1.60 -53.57
CA ALA A 294 -2.41 0.96 -54.10
C ALA A 294 -1.31 0.72 -53.03
N GLY A 295 -1.61 0.91 -51.73
CA GLY A 295 -0.68 0.60 -50.64
C GLY A 295 0.56 1.51 -50.58
N LYS A 296 0.49 2.71 -51.17
CA LYS A 296 1.57 3.72 -51.11
C LYS A 296 1.13 4.90 -50.25
N SER A 297 1.89 5.17 -49.20
CA SER A 297 1.72 6.31 -48.30
C SER A 297 1.96 7.63 -49.03
N THR A 298 0.94 8.47 -49.18
CA THR A 298 1.14 9.87 -49.58
C THR A 298 1.13 10.76 -48.32
N PRO A 299 2.30 11.14 -47.77
CA PRO A 299 2.41 11.89 -46.51
C PRO A 299 1.86 13.33 -46.54
N HIS A 300 1.22 13.74 -47.64
CA HIS A 300 0.89 15.13 -47.96
C HIS A 300 -0.57 15.52 -47.70
N THR A 301 -1.45 14.58 -47.36
CA THR A 301 -2.84 14.91 -47.03
C THR A 301 -2.91 15.45 -45.59
N VAL A 302 -3.45 16.66 -45.41
CA VAL A 302 -3.63 17.31 -44.09
C VAL A 302 -4.29 16.37 -43.09
N ARG A 303 -5.25 15.55 -43.55
CA ARG A 303 -5.96 14.55 -42.75
C ARG A 303 -5.05 13.43 -42.22
N PHE A 304 -4.11 12.93 -43.03
CA PHE A 304 -3.13 11.92 -42.62
C PHE A 304 -2.20 12.46 -41.54
N ARG A 305 -1.70 13.70 -41.72
CA ARG A 305 -0.82 14.35 -40.74
C ARG A 305 -1.55 14.59 -39.41
N CYS A 306 -2.80 15.04 -39.45
CA CYS A 306 -3.63 15.22 -38.25
C CYS A 306 -3.91 13.88 -37.54
N PHE A 307 -4.17 12.80 -38.28
CA PHE A 307 -4.42 11.48 -37.74
C PHE A 307 -3.19 10.91 -37.02
N ILE A 308 -2.04 10.88 -37.70
CA ILE A 308 -0.78 10.38 -37.11
C ILE A 308 -0.34 11.23 -35.92
N PHE A 309 -0.46 12.56 -36.00
CA PHE A 309 -0.12 13.44 -34.90
C PHE A 309 -0.97 13.18 -33.66
N SER A 310 -2.29 13.02 -33.84
CA SER A 310 -3.24 12.77 -32.75
C SER A 310 -3.01 11.40 -32.09
N ILE A 311 -2.74 10.35 -32.88
CA ILE A 311 -2.45 9.00 -32.37
C ILE A 311 -1.12 8.95 -31.62
N THR A 312 -0.08 9.58 -32.17
CA THR A 312 1.25 9.61 -31.53
C THR A 312 1.17 10.34 -30.20
N PHE A 313 0.44 11.46 -30.14
CA PHE A 313 0.21 12.20 -28.91
C PHE A 313 -0.56 11.35 -27.88
N CYS A 314 -1.65 10.69 -28.27
CA CYS A 314 -2.39 9.80 -27.39
C CYS A 314 -1.50 8.66 -26.84
N PHE A 315 -0.71 8.01 -27.69
CA PHE A 315 0.16 6.91 -27.27
C PHE A 315 1.23 7.35 -26.27
N VAL A 316 1.90 8.48 -26.52
CA VAL A 316 2.91 9.03 -25.61
C VAL A 316 2.29 9.43 -24.27
N PHE A 317 1.12 10.09 -24.28
CA PHE A 317 0.45 10.50 -23.05
C PHE A 317 -0.03 9.30 -22.23
N SER A 318 -0.57 8.25 -22.86
CA SER A 318 -1.00 7.04 -22.17
C SER A 318 0.18 6.26 -21.56
N ILE A 319 1.35 6.25 -22.21
CA ILE A 319 2.57 5.65 -21.65
C ILE A 319 3.07 6.46 -20.46
N VAL A 320 3.10 7.79 -20.57
CA VAL A 320 3.51 8.67 -19.47
C VAL A 320 2.55 8.50 -18.27
N GLU A 321 1.25 8.38 -18.52
CA GLU A 321 0.24 8.12 -17.49
C GLU A 321 0.48 6.77 -16.79
N LEU A 322 0.79 5.72 -17.56
CA LEU A 322 1.11 4.39 -17.01
C LEU A 322 2.38 4.43 -16.15
N PHE A 323 3.45 5.09 -16.61
CA PHE A 323 4.68 5.24 -15.84
C PHE A 323 4.46 6.03 -14.55
N LEU A 324 3.66 7.09 -14.59
CA LEU A 324 3.31 7.89 -13.40
C LEU A 324 2.40 7.14 -12.42
N LEU A 325 1.62 6.17 -12.90
CA LEU A 325 0.81 5.30 -12.06
C LEU A 325 1.61 4.15 -11.43
N ILE A 326 2.62 3.62 -12.13
CA ILE A 326 3.49 2.52 -11.65
C ILE A 326 4.55 3.02 -10.67
N ILE A 327 5.17 4.16 -10.95
CA ILE A 327 6.09 4.81 -10.02
C ILE A 327 5.21 5.37 -8.91
N ASP A 328 5.06 4.60 -7.82
CA ASP A 328 4.18 4.90 -6.71
C ASP A 328 4.68 6.13 -5.95
N HIS A 329 4.50 7.30 -6.57
CA HIS A 329 5.04 8.54 -6.06
C HIS A 329 4.22 8.94 -4.83
N PRO A 330 4.86 9.17 -3.66
CA PRO A 330 4.17 9.49 -2.40
C PRO A 330 3.54 10.90 -2.39
N SER A 331 3.39 11.53 -3.56
CA SER A 331 2.79 12.86 -3.67
C SER A 331 1.27 12.74 -3.53
N ASN A 332 0.83 12.74 -2.28
CA ASN A 332 -0.58 12.77 -1.88
C ASN A 332 -1.23 14.15 -2.13
N SER A 333 -0.71 14.90 -3.11
CA SER A 333 -1.25 16.20 -3.47
C SER A 333 -2.48 16.00 -4.37
N SER A 334 -3.58 16.66 -4.03
CA SER A 334 -4.77 16.72 -4.90
C SER A 334 -4.44 17.29 -6.29
N LEU A 335 -3.32 18.01 -6.39
CA LEU A 335 -2.77 18.52 -7.64
C LEU A 335 -2.24 17.41 -8.54
N PHE A 336 -1.55 16.39 -8.01
CA PHE A 336 -1.02 15.28 -8.80
C PHE A 336 -2.14 14.45 -9.43
N LEU A 337 -3.18 14.11 -8.67
CA LEU A 337 -4.31 13.38 -9.22
C LEU A 337 -5.16 14.26 -10.16
N GLY A 338 -5.28 15.56 -9.87
CA GLY A 338 -5.91 16.52 -10.78
C GLY A 338 -5.16 16.61 -12.11
N PHE A 339 -3.82 16.60 -12.08
CA PHE A 339 -2.97 16.55 -13.26
C PHE A 339 -3.18 15.26 -14.05
N LEU A 340 -3.23 14.10 -13.40
CA LEU A 340 -3.44 12.81 -14.05
C LEU A 340 -4.82 12.74 -14.74
N SER A 341 -5.87 13.21 -14.05
CA SER A 341 -7.22 13.31 -14.62
C SER A 341 -7.29 14.29 -15.79
N PHE A 342 -6.52 15.38 -15.75
CA PHE A 342 -6.42 16.34 -16.84
C PHE A 342 -5.69 15.71 -18.04
N ALA A 343 -4.56 15.04 -17.82
CA ALA A 343 -3.81 14.35 -18.86
C ALA A 343 -4.66 13.29 -19.59
N MET A 344 -5.43 12.49 -18.85
CA MET A 344 -6.35 11.52 -19.43
C MET A 344 -7.43 12.17 -20.30
N PHE A 345 -8.00 13.31 -19.87
CA PHE A 345 -8.95 14.07 -20.68
C PHE A 345 -8.37 14.46 -22.04
N PHE A 346 -7.12 14.95 -22.10
CA PHE A 346 -6.46 15.25 -23.38
C PHE A 346 -6.24 14.00 -24.23
N SER A 347 -5.88 12.88 -23.60
CA SER A 347 -5.71 11.61 -24.32
C SER A 347 -7.02 11.14 -24.96
N ILE A 348 -8.14 11.24 -24.24
CA ILE A 348 -9.48 10.86 -24.74
C ILE A 348 -9.90 11.77 -25.89
N VAL A 349 -9.71 13.08 -25.74
CA VAL A 349 -10.05 14.04 -26.80
C VAL A 349 -9.19 13.81 -28.04
N ALA A 350 -7.89 13.58 -27.90
CA ALA A 350 -7.01 13.29 -29.02
C ALA A 350 -7.41 11.99 -29.75
N MET A 351 -7.80 10.96 -29.01
CA MET A 351 -8.31 9.71 -29.58
C MET A 351 -9.64 9.92 -30.32
N ALA A 352 -10.58 10.68 -29.74
CA ALA A 352 -11.85 11.00 -30.38
C ALA A 352 -11.66 11.78 -31.69
N VAL A 353 -10.69 12.70 -31.73
CA VAL A 353 -10.30 13.43 -32.96
C VAL A 353 -9.71 12.47 -33.98
N ALA A 354 -8.83 11.54 -33.58
CA ALA A 354 -8.26 10.56 -34.48
C ALA A 354 -9.34 9.67 -35.13
N PHE A 355 -10.31 9.19 -34.34
CA PHE A 355 -11.46 8.44 -34.87
C PHE A 355 -12.36 9.28 -35.78
N GLY A 356 -12.62 10.54 -35.42
CA GLY A 356 -13.41 11.45 -36.25
C GLY A 356 -12.78 11.69 -37.62
N VAL A 357 -11.46 11.92 -37.66
CA VAL A 357 -10.70 12.07 -38.91
C VAL A 357 -10.70 10.77 -39.71
N ALA A 358 -10.55 9.62 -39.06
CA ALA A 358 -10.63 8.32 -39.71
C ALA A 358 -12.00 8.07 -40.36
N ILE A 359 -13.10 8.38 -39.68
CA ILE A 359 -14.46 8.23 -40.22
C ILE A 359 -14.63 9.15 -41.44
N LEU A 360 -14.22 10.42 -41.33
CA LEU A 360 -14.25 11.40 -42.43
C LEU A 360 -13.38 11.02 -43.64
N CYS A 361 -12.43 10.11 -43.47
CA CYS A 361 -11.62 9.57 -44.56
C CYS A 361 -12.28 8.35 -45.22
N VAL A 362 -13.17 7.65 -44.52
CA VAL A 362 -13.87 6.45 -45.02
C VAL A 362 -15.21 6.81 -45.67
N THR A 363 -15.91 7.83 -45.16
CA THR A 363 -17.13 8.42 -45.75
C THR A 363 -16.79 9.44 -46.80
#